data_AF-A0A162CDB2-F1
#
_entry.id   AF-A0A162CDB2-F1
#
_cell.length_a   1.000
_cell.length_b   1.000
_cell.length_c   1.000
_cell.angle_alpha   90.00
_cell.angle_beta   90.00
_cell.angle_gamma   90.00
#
_symmetry.space_group_name_H-M   'P 1'
#
loop_
_entity.id
_entity.type
_entity.pdbx_description
1 polymer ?
#
loop_
_entity_poly.entity_id
_entity_poly.type
_entity_poly.pdbx_seq_one_letter_code
_entity_poly.pdbx_strand_id
1 'polypeptide(L)'
;MDTQAFKRSLHHSERYNRRGFGRANEVASNLEKAYQSSLIGSIRDNGYVLQHGRLQVKLAEAFGFCWGVERAVAMAYETRRHYPSERIWITNEIIHNPSVNEHLREMDVLFIHAEGGVKDFSCVSDGDVVILPAFGATVQEMELLHERGCHIIDTTCPWVSKVWHTVEKHKKQEFTSIIHGKVKHEETLATSSFAGTYLVVLDLDEAQLVADYILGQGDRAAFMKRFAKACSANFDPDQDLQRLGVANQTTMLKSETEEIGRLFERTMLRKYGPIELNKHFLSFNTICDATEERQQAMFSLVDEPLDLLVVIGGFNSSNTTHLQEIAISRGIRSFHIDTPERIGDNNSIQHKPLGEDLFIESNFLPAGSVNVGITSGASTPDRVVEHVIQKLIDLTSD
;
A
#
# COMPACT_ATOMS: atom_id res chain seq x y z
N MET A 1 -14.61 2.80 23.09
CA MET A 1 -13.85 4.05 22.95
C MET A 1 -14.43 4.87 21.82
N ASP A 2 -14.69 6.15 22.06
CA ASP A 2 -15.18 7.07 21.02
C ASP A 2 -13.99 7.59 20.21
N THR A 3 -13.69 6.89 19.11
CA THR A 3 -12.59 7.20 18.18
C THR A 3 -12.69 8.61 17.60
N GLN A 4 -13.92 9.15 17.45
CA GLN A 4 -14.12 10.49 16.93
C GLN A 4 -13.84 11.57 17.95
N ALA A 5 -14.26 11.36 19.19
CA ALA A 5 -13.93 12.27 20.29
C ALA A 5 -12.41 12.33 20.48
N PHE A 6 -11.73 11.17 20.51
CA PHE A 6 -10.27 11.12 20.59
C PHE A 6 -9.60 11.84 19.43
N LYS A 7 -9.97 11.53 18.18
CA LYS A 7 -9.38 12.18 17.00
C LYS A 7 -9.58 13.69 17.02
N ARG A 8 -10.75 14.18 17.45
CA ARG A 8 -10.99 15.62 17.65
C ARG A 8 -10.04 16.18 18.71
N SER A 9 -9.89 15.53 19.86
CA SER A 9 -8.93 15.95 20.90
C SER A 9 -7.51 16.03 20.35
N LEU A 10 -7.08 14.99 19.65
CA LEU A 10 -5.76 14.90 19.04
C LEU A 10 -5.51 16.03 18.04
N HIS A 11 -6.48 16.34 17.17
CA HIS A 11 -6.36 17.42 16.20
C HIS A 11 -6.27 18.83 16.80
N HIS A 12 -6.72 19.03 18.05
CA HIS A 12 -6.60 20.31 18.76
C HIS A 12 -5.33 20.38 19.61
N SER A 13 -4.58 19.28 19.74
CA SER A 13 -3.30 19.26 20.45
C SER A 13 -2.24 20.06 19.69
N GLU A 14 -1.51 20.92 20.40
CA GLU A 14 -0.32 21.61 19.87
C GLU A 14 0.82 20.62 19.55
N ARG A 15 0.77 19.40 20.11
CA ARG A 15 1.72 18.32 19.84
C ARG A 15 1.32 17.42 18.68
N TYR A 16 0.31 17.80 17.89
CA TYR A 16 -0.11 17.03 16.71
C TYR A 16 -0.02 17.89 15.44
N ASN A 17 0.75 17.43 14.44
CA ASN A 17 0.91 18.11 13.16
C ASN A 17 0.62 17.15 11.99
N ARG A 18 -0.34 17.54 11.14
CA ARG A 18 -0.66 16.86 9.88
C ARG A 18 -0.43 17.72 8.63
N ARG A 19 -0.14 19.02 8.82
CA ARG A 19 -0.03 20.00 7.73
C ARG A 19 1.41 20.16 7.21
N GLY A 20 2.38 19.58 7.91
CA GLY A 20 3.80 19.85 7.67
C GLY A 20 4.24 21.15 8.33
N PHE A 21 5.44 21.61 8.02
CA PHE A 21 6.05 22.78 8.65
C PHE A 21 6.17 23.97 7.70
N GLY A 22 5.54 23.89 6.52
CA GLY A 22 5.60 24.94 5.50
C GLY A 22 6.98 25.07 4.86
N ARG A 23 7.82 24.04 4.97
CA ARG A 23 9.21 24.02 4.47
C ARG A 23 9.39 23.14 3.23
N ALA A 24 8.30 22.80 2.54
CA ALA A 24 8.30 21.92 1.38
C ALA A 24 9.30 22.36 0.31
N ASN A 25 9.35 23.67 0.00
CA ASN A 25 10.27 24.21 -1.00
C ASN A 25 11.75 24.07 -0.59
N GLU A 26 12.06 24.09 0.70
CA GLU A 26 13.44 23.95 1.20
C GLU A 26 13.93 22.51 1.09
N VAL A 27 13.04 21.53 1.30
CA VAL A 27 13.37 20.11 1.20
C VAL A 27 13.23 19.55 -0.22
N ALA A 28 12.50 20.24 -1.10
CA ALA A 28 12.30 19.83 -2.49
C ALA A 28 13.63 19.53 -3.20
N SER A 29 14.62 20.42 -3.09
CA SER A 29 15.93 20.20 -3.74
C SER A 29 16.68 18.94 -3.27
N ASN A 30 16.48 18.53 -2.01
CA ASN A 30 17.07 17.29 -1.48
C ASN A 30 16.31 16.07 -2.03
N LEU A 31 14.98 16.15 -2.11
CA LEU A 31 14.14 15.09 -2.67
C LEU A 31 14.41 14.90 -4.17
N GLU A 32 14.52 15.98 -4.93
CA GLU A 32 14.82 15.95 -6.37
C GLU A 32 16.16 15.24 -6.63
N LYS A 33 17.23 15.66 -5.94
CA LYS A 33 18.55 15.03 -6.08
C LYS A 33 18.57 13.56 -5.65
N ALA A 34 17.78 13.20 -4.64
CA ALA A 34 17.74 11.83 -4.12
C ALA A 34 16.91 10.89 -5.01
N TYR A 35 15.81 11.37 -5.58
CA TYR A 35 14.76 10.48 -6.11
C TYR A 35 14.37 10.71 -7.58
N GLN A 36 14.67 11.86 -8.17
CA GLN A 36 14.38 12.12 -9.59
C GLN A 36 15.50 11.62 -10.52
N SER A 37 15.15 11.44 -11.79
CA SER A 37 16.05 10.94 -12.84
C SER A 37 15.85 11.70 -14.15
N SER A 38 16.94 12.19 -14.74
CA SER A 38 16.91 12.80 -16.08
C SER A 38 16.69 11.77 -17.18
N LEU A 39 17.20 10.54 -17.03
CA LEU A 39 16.98 9.45 -17.97
C LEU A 39 15.48 9.14 -18.05
N ILE A 40 14.82 8.99 -16.90
CA ILE A 40 13.38 8.75 -16.87
C ILE A 40 12.59 9.89 -17.52
N GLY A 41 12.99 11.14 -17.28
CA GLY A 41 12.42 12.31 -17.99
C GLY A 41 12.51 12.16 -19.50
N SER A 42 13.69 11.82 -20.02
CA SER A 42 13.90 11.59 -21.46
C SER A 42 13.06 10.44 -22.02
N ILE A 43 12.85 9.37 -21.26
CA ILE A 43 12.04 8.22 -21.72
C ILE A 43 10.56 8.61 -21.76
N ARG A 44 10.06 9.38 -20.77
CA ARG A 44 8.70 9.93 -20.78
C ARG A 44 8.48 10.80 -22.02
N ASP A 45 9.41 11.70 -22.32
CA ASP A 45 9.33 12.58 -23.51
C ASP A 45 9.36 11.79 -24.83
N ASN A 46 9.95 10.60 -24.83
CA ASN A 46 10.02 9.69 -25.98
C ASN A 46 8.89 8.64 -25.99
N GLY A 47 7.72 8.96 -25.45
CA GLY A 47 6.54 8.07 -25.49
C GLY A 47 6.71 6.78 -24.67
N TYR A 48 7.45 6.87 -23.56
CA TYR A 48 7.74 5.77 -22.64
C TYR A 48 8.57 4.64 -23.26
N VAL A 49 9.36 4.94 -24.29
CA VAL A 49 10.20 3.96 -25.00
C VAL A 49 11.67 4.37 -24.94
N LEU A 50 12.53 3.40 -24.64
CA LEU A 50 13.97 3.49 -24.81
C LEU A 50 14.44 2.36 -25.72
N GLN A 51 15.31 2.69 -26.67
CA GLN A 51 15.99 1.70 -27.50
C GLN A 51 17.50 1.88 -27.36
N HIS A 52 18.20 0.79 -27.04
CA HIS A 52 19.65 0.78 -26.90
C HIS A 52 20.20 -0.59 -27.33
N GLY A 53 21.00 -0.63 -28.40
CA GLY A 53 21.52 -1.89 -28.94
C GLY A 53 20.38 -2.87 -29.26
N ARG A 54 20.44 -4.08 -28.68
CA ARG A 54 19.40 -5.12 -28.80
C ARG A 54 18.25 -4.98 -27.78
N LEU A 55 18.33 -4.03 -26.86
CA LEU A 55 17.32 -3.80 -25.83
C LEU A 55 16.29 -2.76 -26.28
N GLN A 56 15.03 -3.12 -26.16
CA GLN A 56 13.90 -2.21 -26.21
C GLN A 56 13.21 -2.22 -24.85
N VAL A 57 13.17 -1.09 -24.16
CA VAL A 57 12.43 -0.91 -22.91
C VAL A 57 11.14 -0.16 -23.21
N LYS A 58 10.03 -0.69 -22.70
CA LYS A 58 8.74 -0.01 -22.62
C LYS A 58 8.41 0.24 -21.15
N LEU A 59 8.36 1.50 -20.75
CA LEU A 59 7.90 1.88 -19.41
C LEU A 59 6.37 1.93 -19.37
N ALA A 60 5.79 1.53 -18.25
CA ALA A 60 4.40 1.86 -17.96
C ALA A 60 4.21 3.39 -17.97
N GLU A 61 3.04 3.86 -18.39
CA GLU A 61 2.76 5.31 -18.45
C GLU A 61 2.60 5.94 -17.06
N ALA A 62 2.18 5.14 -16.08
CA ALA A 62 2.10 5.52 -14.67
C ALA A 62 2.94 4.55 -13.82
N PHE A 63 3.96 5.09 -13.15
CA PHE A 63 4.87 4.38 -12.26
C PHE A 63 5.51 5.38 -11.28
N GLY A 64 6.37 4.91 -10.38
CA GLY A 64 7.15 5.76 -9.50
C GLY A 64 6.36 6.21 -8.26
N PHE A 65 6.80 7.27 -7.59
CA PHE A 65 6.12 7.82 -6.43
C PHE A 65 4.70 8.31 -6.75
N CYS A 66 3.76 8.07 -5.84
CA CYS A 66 2.47 8.75 -5.85
C CYS A 66 2.50 9.99 -4.94
N TRP A 67 1.56 10.91 -5.14
CA TRP A 67 1.48 12.14 -4.34
C TRP A 67 1.42 11.89 -2.82
N GLY A 68 0.71 10.84 -2.38
CA GLY A 68 0.63 10.49 -0.96
C GLY A 68 1.98 10.10 -0.37
N VAL A 69 2.80 9.39 -1.16
CA VAL A 69 4.18 9.02 -0.81
C VAL A 69 5.09 10.24 -0.82
N GLU A 70 5.06 11.05 -1.87
CA GLU A 70 5.87 12.28 -1.96
C GLU A 70 5.61 13.20 -0.76
N ARG A 71 4.33 13.41 -0.42
CA ARG A 71 3.94 14.19 0.74
C ARG A 71 4.50 13.60 2.03
N ALA A 72 4.41 12.28 2.23
CA ALA A 72 4.86 11.65 3.46
C ALA A 72 6.39 11.75 3.62
N VAL A 73 7.13 11.49 2.55
CA VAL A 73 8.59 11.62 2.54
C VAL A 73 9.00 13.08 2.75
N ALA A 74 8.37 14.04 2.06
CA ALA A 74 8.64 15.46 2.26
C ALA A 74 8.41 15.89 3.70
N MET A 75 7.29 15.49 4.31
CA MET A 75 7.00 15.77 5.71
C MET A 75 8.03 15.15 6.66
N ALA A 76 8.53 13.94 6.40
CA ALA A 76 9.59 13.34 7.20
C ALA A 76 10.89 14.16 7.15
N TYR A 77 11.28 14.63 5.95
CA TYR A 77 12.45 15.51 5.78
C TYR A 77 12.26 16.87 6.46
N GLU A 78 11.07 17.47 6.32
CA GLU A 78 10.72 18.71 7.03
C GLU A 78 10.79 18.52 8.54
N THR A 79 10.33 17.37 9.04
CA THR A 79 10.36 17.05 10.47
C THR A 79 11.79 17.04 11.00
N ARG A 80 12.71 16.35 10.31
CA ARG A 80 14.12 16.34 10.71
C ARG A 80 14.75 17.73 10.69
N ARG A 81 14.39 18.57 9.72
CA ARG A 81 14.89 19.96 9.65
C ARG A 81 14.25 20.88 10.69
N HIS A 82 13.01 20.62 11.08
CA HIS A 82 12.30 21.40 12.08
C HIS A 82 12.80 21.08 13.49
N TYR A 83 13.02 19.80 13.76
CA TYR A 83 13.60 19.29 14.99
C TYR A 83 15.03 18.83 14.70
N PRO A 84 16.06 19.68 14.78
CA PRO A 84 17.42 19.27 14.39
C PRO A 84 18.12 18.37 15.41
N SER A 85 17.65 18.32 16.66
CA SER A 85 18.37 17.69 17.79
C SER A 85 17.57 16.63 18.55
N GLU A 86 16.26 16.63 18.37
CA GLU A 86 15.32 15.78 19.08
C GLU A 86 15.39 14.36 18.53
N ARG A 87 14.99 13.37 19.33
CA ARG A 87 14.83 12.01 18.82
C ARG A 87 13.56 11.95 17.98
N ILE A 88 13.71 11.56 16.71
CA ILE A 88 12.59 11.30 15.81
C ILE A 88 12.47 9.79 15.64
N TRP A 89 11.25 9.29 15.80
CA TRP A 89 10.89 7.91 15.55
C TRP A 89 9.90 7.83 14.39
N ILE A 90 9.96 6.74 13.61
CA ILE A 90 8.89 6.30 12.72
C ILE A 90 8.35 4.96 13.27
N THR A 91 7.03 4.76 13.27
CA THR A 91 6.43 3.59 13.95
C THR A 91 6.74 2.23 13.31
N ASN A 92 7.25 2.18 12.07
CA ASN A 92 7.79 0.98 11.44
C ASN A 92 8.69 1.33 10.24
N GLU A 93 8.11 1.98 9.24
CA GLU A 93 8.75 2.49 8.02
C GLU A 93 7.91 3.64 7.48
N ILE A 94 8.48 4.61 6.76
CA ILE A 94 7.70 5.74 6.23
C ILE A 94 6.75 5.29 5.11
N ILE A 95 7.26 4.40 4.26
CA ILE A 95 6.62 3.74 3.11
C ILE A 95 7.31 2.39 2.90
N HIS A 96 6.67 1.46 2.19
CA HIS A 96 7.23 0.16 1.79
C HIS A 96 8.31 0.31 0.70
N ASN A 97 9.44 0.92 1.03
CA ASN A 97 10.63 1.04 0.17
C ASN A 97 11.93 1.09 0.99
N PRO A 98 12.83 0.10 0.84
CA PRO A 98 14.02 0.00 1.68
C PRO A 98 14.98 1.18 1.52
N SER A 99 15.24 1.64 0.29
CA SER A 99 16.17 2.75 0.02
C SER A 99 15.70 4.07 0.65
N VAL A 100 14.40 4.37 0.57
CA VAL A 100 13.86 5.60 1.18
C VAL A 100 13.96 5.57 2.71
N ASN A 101 13.71 4.41 3.32
CA ASN A 101 13.87 4.27 4.77
C ASN A 101 15.34 4.35 5.20
N GLU A 102 16.27 3.85 4.39
CA GLU A 102 17.70 3.96 4.68
C GLU A 102 18.17 5.41 4.66
N HIS A 103 17.77 6.21 3.68
CA HIS A 103 18.08 7.65 3.68
C HIS A 103 17.54 8.37 4.92
N LEU A 104 16.40 7.97 5.48
CA LEU A 104 15.90 8.53 6.73
C LEU A 104 16.74 8.09 7.94
N ARG A 105 17.29 6.87 7.95
CA ARG A 105 18.25 6.44 8.98
C ARG A 105 19.53 7.25 8.91
N GLU A 106 20.05 7.51 7.72
CA GLU A 106 21.22 8.38 7.50
C GLU A 106 20.99 9.82 7.98
N MET A 107 19.72 10.24 8.10
CA MET A 107 19.29 11.51 8.68
C MET A 107 19.00 11.43 10.18
N ASP A 108 19.51 10.42 10.90
CA ASP A 108 19.27 10.19 12.33
C ASP A 108 17.78 10.08 12.70
N VAL A 109 16.98 9.47 11.82
CA VAL A 109 15.60 9.07 12.14
C VAL A 109 15.60 7.60 12.58
N LEU A 110 15.05 7.35 13.77
CA LEU A 110 14.96 6.03 14.37
C LEU A 110 13.66 5.34 13.94
N PHE A 111 13.65 4.01 13.99
CA PHE A 111 12.48 3.20 13.62
C PHE A 111 12.09 2.30 14.78
N ILE A 112 10.79 2.28 15.09
CA ILE A 112 10.22 1.43 16.12
C ILE A 112 10.12 0.02 15.55
N HIS A 113 10.76 -0.94 16.21
CA HIS A 113 10.74 -2.33 15.78
C HIS A 113 9.40 -2.99 16.08
N ALA A 114 8.97 -3.84 15.14
CA ALA A 114 7.82 -4.72 15.31
C ALA A 114 8.27 -6.18 15.35
N GLU A 115 7.95 -6.88 16.43
CA GLU A 115 8.16 -8.33 16.55
C GLU A 115 6.80 -9.05 16.50
N GLY A 116 6.65 -10.01 15.57
CA GLY A 116 5.40 -10.74 15.41
C GLY A 116 4.19 -9.87 15.03
N GLY A 117 4.41 -8.66 14.51
CA GLY A 117 3.36 -7.68 14.19
C GLY A 117 2.98 -6.76 15.35
N VAL A 118 3.66 -6.84 16.49
CA VAL A 118 3.47 -5.95 17.64
C VAL A 118 4.66 -5.01 17.74
N LYS A 119 4.40 -3.70 17.75
CA LYS A 119 5.41 -2.66 17.87
C LYS A 119 5.76 -2.40 19.34
N ASP A 120 7.06 -2.33 19.64
CA ASP A 120 7.52 -1.97 20.98
C ASP A 120 7.83 -0.48 21.09
N PHE A 121 6.92 0.27 21.71
CA PHE A 121 7.11 1.69 21.95
C PHE A 121 7.91 2.00 23.24
N SER A 122 8.48 1.02 23.94
CA SER A 122 9.22 1.23 25.21
C SER A 122 10.40 2.20 25.08
N CYS A 123 10.97 2.32 23.88
CA CYS A 123 12.08 3.23 23.57
C CYS A 123 11.67 4.70 23.45
N VAL A 124 10.37 4.99 23.29
CA VAL A 124 9.84 6.34 23.06
C VAL A 124 9.57 7.03 24.39
N SER A 125 10.11 8.24 24.59
CA SER A 125 9.94 9.03 25.82
C SER A 125 9.08 10.30 25.61
N ASP A 126 8.68 10.96 26.71
CA ASP A 126 7.99 12.26 26.64
C ASP A 126 8.84 13.29 25.89
N GLY A 127 8.17 14.09 25.05
CA GLY A 127 8.81 15.08 24.20
C GLY A 127 9.49 14.54 22.94
N ASP A 128 9.61 13.22 22.76
CA ASP A 128 10.10 12.66 21.50
C ASP A 128 9.12 12.98 20.36
N VAL A 129 9.67 13.06 19.15
CA VAL A 129 8.89 13.28 17.92
C VAL A 129 8.60 11.93 17.29
N VAL A 130 7.34 11.64 16.94
CA VAL A 130 6.95 10.38 16.33
C VAL A 130 6.16 10.63 15.05
N ILE A 131 6.71 10.16 13.94
CA ILE A 131 6.13 10.22 12.60
C ILE A 131 5.25 9.00 12.39
N LEU A 132 3.96 9.23 12.12
CA LEU A 132 3.05 8.20 11.64
C LEU A 132 3.23 8.06 10.13
N PRO A 133 3.31 6.84 9.59
CA PRO A 133 3.67 6.59 8.19
C PRO A 133 2.54 6.87 7.21
N ALA A 134 2.81 6.77 5.89
CA ALA A 134 1.84 7.09 4.85
C ALA A 134 0.57 6.21 4.89
N PHE A 135 0.72 4.94 5.28
CA PHE A 135 -0.38 3.98 5.48
C PHE A 135 -1.08 4.14 6.84
N GLY A 136 -0.61 5.07 7.68
CA GLY A 136 -1.19 5.47 8.94
C GLY A 136 -0.87 4.58 10.13
N ALA A 137 -1.59 4.82 11.22
CA ALA A 137 -1.43 4.13 12.50
C ALA A 137 -2.81 3.85 13.12
N THR A 138 -2.86 2.85 13.99
CA THR A 138 -4.04 2.48 14.74
C THR A 138 -4.42 3.55 15.77
N VAL A 139 -5.68 3.56 16.17
CA VAL A 139 -6.17 4.45 17.24
C VAL A 139 -5.37 4.27 18.52
N GLN A 140 -5.06 3.03 18.88
CA GLN A 140 -4.34 2.68 20.10
C GLN A 140 -2.91 3.20 20.10
N GLU A 141 -2.21 3.13 18.96
CA GLU A 141 -0.87 3.71 18.82
C GLU A 141 -0.91 5.23 18.98
N MET A 142 -1.88 5.90 18.34
CA MET A 142 -2.01 7.35 18.43
C MET A 142 -2.33 7.81 19.86
N GLU A 143 -3.20 7.08 20.57
CA GLU A 143 -3.52 7.34 21.98
C GLU A 143 -2.30 7.17 22.87
N LEU A 144 -1.60 6.04 22.74
CA LEU A 144 -0.38 5.76 23.50
C LEU A 144 0.66 6.88 23.34
N LEU A 145 0.89 7.32 22.10
CA LEU A 145 1.84 8.40 21.80
C LEU A 145 1.37 9.74 22.35
N HIS A 146 0.07 10.02 22.29
CA HIS A 146 -0.51 11.25 22.81
C HIS A 146 -0.43 11.31 24.34
N GLU A 147 -0.79 10.23 25.03
CA GLU A 147 -0.74 10.12 26.49
C GLU A 147 0.70 10.20 27.03
N ARG A 148 1.68 9.70 26.27
CA ARG A 148 3.11 9.85 26.57
C ARG A 148 3.67 11.24 26.29
N GLY A 149 2.86 12.15 25.75
CA GLY A 149 3.30 13.51 25.45
C GLY A 149 4.24 13.61 24.24
N CYS A 150 4.19 12.67 23.30
CA CYS A 150 4.98 12.78 22.07
C CYS A 150 4.49 13.92 21.16
N HIS A 151 5.40 14.47 20.36
CA HIS A 151 5.05 15.30 19.19
C HIS A 151 4.73 14.38 18.01
N ILE A 152 3.45 14.25 17.67
CA ILE A 152 2.97 13.36 16.61
C ILE A 152 2.94 14.10 15.28
N ILE A 153 3.68 13.58 14.29
CA ILE A 153 3.66 14.04 12.91
C ILE A 153 2.90 13.04 12.06
N ASP A 154 1.66 13.36 11.70
CA ASP A 154 0.79 12.48 10.93
C ASP A 154 1.02 12.66 9.42
N THR A 155 1.81 11.76 8.84
CA THR A 155 2.03 11.73 7.39
C THR A 155 1.00 10.90 6.62
N THR A 156 0.00 10.32 7.30
CA THR A 156 -1.01 9.46 6.69
C THR A 156 -1.58 10.09 5.42
N CYS A 157 -1.55 9.31 4.35
CA CYS A 157 -2.11 9.66 3.05
C CYS A 157 -3.59 10.06 3.21
N PRO A 158 -4.01 11.21 2.65
CA PRO A 158 -5.42 11.61 2.69
C PRO A 158 -6.39 10.58 2.11
N TRP A 159 -5.96 9.76 1.14
CA TRP A 159 -6.77 8.66 0.62
C TRP A 159 -7.01 7.56 1.66
N VAL A 160 -5.99 7.17 2.42
CA VAL A 160 -6.12 6.23 3.55
C VAL A 160 -7.07 6.81 4.61
N SER A 161 -6.93 8.09 4.94
CA SER A 161 -7.87 8.73 5.86
C SER A 161 -9.30 8.81 5.34
N LYS A 162 -9.55 8.83 4.02
CA LYS A 162 -10.92 8.70 3.49
C LYS A 162 -11.50 7.31 3.83
N VAL A 163 -10.71 6.24 3.74
CA VAL A 163 -11.11 4.88 4.16
C VAL A 163 -11.55 4.89 5.64
N TRP A 164 -10.77 5.56 6.50
CA TRP A 164 -11.09 5.67 7.93
C TRP A 164 -12.44 6.37 8.16
N HIS A 165 -12.73 7.45 7.42
CA HIS A 165 -14.03 8.11 7.50
C HIS A 165 -15.18 7.20 7.02
N THR A 166 -14.94 6.34 6.02
CA THR A 166 -15.91 5.36 5.54
C THR A 166 -16.25 4.33 6.63
N VAL A 167 -15.26 3.72 7.27
CA VAL A 167 -15.53 2.73 8.34
C VAL A 167 -16.12 3.38 9.60
N GLU A 168 -15.77 4.63 9.90
CA GLU A 168 -16.44 5.40 10.96
C GLU A 168 -17.91 5.71 10.61
N LYS A 169 -18.23 5.93 9.34
CA LYS A 169 -19.61 6.09 8.88
C LYS A 169 -20.39 4.78 9.04
N HIS A 170 -19.80 3.64 8.70
CA HIS A 170 -20.42 2.32 8.96
C HIS A 170 -20.72 2.14 10.45
N LYS A 171 -19.73 2.41 11.31
CA LYS A 171 -19.87 2.37 12.78
C LYS A 171 -21.04 3.22 13.27
N LYS A 172 -21.16 4.47 12.80
CA LYS A 172 -22.26 5.38 13.18
C LYS A 172 -23.65 4.91 12.74
N GLN A 173 -23.71 4.19 11.63
CA GLN A 173 -24.95 3.70 11.06
C GLN A 173 -25.24 2.24 11.44
N GLU A 174 -24.43 1.66 12.32
CA GLU A 174 -24.52 0.27 12.79
C GLU A 174 -24.45 -0.75 11.65
N PHE A 175 -23.56 -0.48 10.69
CA PHE A 175 -23.15 -1.44 9.66
C PHE A 175 -21.82 -2.09 10.07
N THR A 176 -21.72 -3.39 9.84
CA THR A 176 -20.45 -4.11 9.89
C THR A 176 -19.61 -3.70 8.70
N SER A 177 -18.36 -3.29 8.96
CA SER A 177 -17.42 -2.97 7.90
C SER A 177 -16.81 -4.24 7.33
N ILE A 178 -17.16 -4.59 6.10
CA ILE A 178 -16.39 -5.55 5.31
C ILE A 178 -15.20 -4.80 4.70
N ILE A 179 -14.00 -5.14 5.14
CA ILE A 179 -12.75 -4.52 4.70
C ILE A 179 -12.07 -5.46 3.72
N HIS A 180 -12.08 -5.13 2.42
CA HIS A 180 -11.28 -5.85 1.43
C HIS A 180 -9.81 -5.47 1.60
N GLY A 181 -8.97 -6.42 2.01
CA GLY A 181 -7.55 -6.16 2.22
C GLY A 181 -6.83 -7.27 2.97
N LYS A 182 -5.51 -7.10 3.11
CA LYS A 182 -4.66 -8.07 3.79
C LYS A 182 -4.73 -7.87 5.30
N VAL A 183 -5.20 -8.87 6.06
CA VAL A 183 -5.41 -8.82 7.53
C VAL A 183 -4.20 -8.26 8.31
N LYS A 184 -2.99 -8.63 7.89
CA LYS A 184 -1.74 -8.24 8.58
C LYS A 184 -1.11 -6.94 8.05
N HIS A 185 -1.66 -6.36 6.98
CA HIS A 185 -1.11 -5.15 6.39
C HIS A 185 -1.44 -3.94 7.25
N GLU A 186 -0.46 -3.05 7.42
CA GLU A 186 -0.52 -1.94 8.37
C GLU A 186 -1.70 -1.00 8.09
N GLU A 187 -1.99 -0.72 6.82
CA GLU A 187 -3.17 0.07 6.45
C GLU A 187 -4.50 -0.58 6.88
N THR A 188 -4.61 -1.90 6.77
CA THR A 188 -5.81 -2.66 7.16
C THR A 188 -5.94 -2.74 8.68
N LEU A 189 -4.82 -2.89 9.40
CA LEU A 189 -4.77 -2.82 10.86
C LEU A 189 -5.19 -1.42 11.34
N ALA A 190 -4.62 -0.36 10.75
CA ALA A 190 -5.01 1.01 11.06
C ALA A 190 -6.50 1.22 10.78
N THR A 191 -6.99 0.86 9.58
CA THR A 191 -8.40 1.03 9.18
C THR A 191 -9.36 0.28 10.09
N SER A 192 -9.08 -0.99 10.40
CA SER A 192 -9.94 -1.79 11.29
C SER A 192 -10.01 -1.24 12.72
N SER A 193 -8.96 -0.56 13.21
CA SER A 193 -8.98 0.11 14.52
C SER A 193 -9.97 1.29 14.61
N PHE A 194 -10.35 1.90 13.48
CA PHE A 194 -11.39 2.95 13.42
C PHE A 194 -12.80 2.39 13.23
N ALA A 195 -12.93 1.12 12.82
CA ALA A 195 -14.22 0.48 12.62
C ALA A 195 -14.92 0.19 13.95
N GLY A 196 -16.24 -0.06 13.87
CA GLY A 196 -17.00 -0.68 14.95
C GLY A 196 -16.84 -2.19 14.85
N THR A 197 -17.93 -2.85 14.49
CA THR A 197 -17.88 -4.25 14.03
C THR A 197 -17.25 -4.32 12.63
N TYR A 198 -16.33 -5.26 12.43
CA TYR A 198 -15.70 -5.45 11.12
C TYR A 198 -15.37 -6.92 10.84
N LEU A 199 -15.22 -7.20 9.55
CA LEU A 199 -14.66 -8.43 9.01
C LEU A 199 -13.76 -8.06 7.83
N VAL A 200 -12.52 -8.55 7.84
CA VAL A 200 -11.57 -8.41 6.74
C VAL A 200 -11.69 -9.63 5.83
N VAL A 201 -11.78 -9.39 4.52
CA VAL A 201 -11.72 -10.44 3.49
C VAL A 201 -10.53 -10.16 2.57
N LEU A 202 -9.77 -11.21 2.25
CA LEU A 202 -8.57 -11.09 1.43
C LEU A 202 -8.88 -10.96 -0.06
N ASP A 203 -9.79 -11.80 -0.55
CA ASP A 203 -10.03 -12.07 -1.97
C ASP A 203 -11.51 -12.41 -2.21
N LEU A 204 -11.85 -12.68 -3.47
CA LEU A 204 -13.20 -13.06 -3.86
C LEU A 204 -13.65 -14.40 -3.26
N ASP A 205 -12.74 -15.35 -3.03
CA ASP A 205 -13.06 -16.66 -2.45
C ASP A 205 -13.49 -16.50 -0.99
N GLU A 206 -12.76 -15.72 -0.19
CA GLU A 206 -13.18 -15.37 1.17
C GLU A 206 -14.51 -14.61 1.17
N ALA A 207 -14.71 -13.66 0.25
CA ALA A 207 -15.97 -12.93 0.13
C ALA A 207 -17.14 -13.87 -0.23
N GLN A 208 -16.92 -14.88 -1.06
CA GLN A 208 -17.92 -15.90 -1.40
C GLN A 208 -18.31 -16.74 -0.18
N LEU A 209 -17.35 -17.13 0.67
CA LEU A 209 -17.67 -17.81 1.94
C LEU A 209 -18.59 -16.96 2.84
N VAL A 210 -18.38 -15.64 2.88
CA VAL A 210 -19.25 -14.71 3.61
C VAL A 210 -20.64 -14.62 2.98
N ALA A 211 -20.71 -14.51 1.66
CA ALA A 211 -21.98 -14.48 0.93
C ALA A 211 -22.80 -15.76 1.15
N ASP A 212 -22.17 -16.92 1.09
CA ASP A 212 -22.80 -18.22 1.31
C ASP A 212 -23.32 -18.34 2.74
N TYR A 213 -22.54 -17.90 3.73
CA TYR A 213 -22.98 -17.85 5.12
C TYR A 213 -24.24 -16.98 5.30
N ILE A 214 -24.24 -15.77 4.73
CA ILE A 214 -25.37 -14.83 4.80
C ILE A 214 -26.65 -15.47 4.24
N LEU A 215 -26.54 -16.27 3.19
CA LEU A 215 -27.64 -16.98 2.53
C LEU A 215 -28.00 -18.31 3.20
N GLY A 216 -27.41 -18.66 4.34
CA GLY A 216 -27.71 -19.87 5.10
C GLY A 216 -27.07 -21.14 4.55
N GLN A 217 -26.00 -21.02 3.75
CA GLN A 217 -25.29 -22.14 3.12
C GLN A 217 -23.94 -22.45 3.79
N GLY A 218 -23.62 -21.80 4.92
CA GLY A 218 -22.36 -21.98 5.64
C GLY A 218 -22.52 -22.65 7.01
N ASP A 219 -21.41 -23.17 7.54
CA ASP A 219 -21.29 -23.66 8.92
C ASP A 219 -20.65 -22.61 9.83
N ARG A 220 -21.28 -22.33 10.98
CA ARG A 220 -20.84 -21.28 11.91
C ARG A 220 -19.46 -21.55 12.50
N ALA A 221 -19.17 -22.80 12.86
CA ALA A 221 -17.88 -23.15 13.46
C ALA A 221 -16.74 -23.01 12.44
N ALA A 222 -16.95 -23.47 11.21
CA ALA A 222 -16.03 -23.32 10.10
C ALA A 222 -15.80 -21.83 9.75
N PHE A 223 -16.87 -21.05 9.68
CA PHE A 223 -16.81 -19.61 9.44
C PHE A 223 -15.94 -18.90 10.49
N MET A 224 -16.26 -19.10 11.77
CA MET A 224 -15.51 -18.47 12.85
C MET A 224 -14.06 -18.93 12.90
N LYS A 225 -13.78 -20.20 12.59
CA LYS A 225 -12.40 -20.70 12.49
C LYS A 225 -11.64 -19.99 11.36
N ARG A 226 -12.27 -19.77 10.20
CA ARG A 226 -11.64 -19.12 9.05
C ARG A 226 -11.31 -17.66 9.31
N PHE A 227 -12.22 -16.94 9.98
CA PHE A 227 -12.14 -15.50 10.17
C PHE A 227 -11.73 -15.06 11.58
N ALA A 228 -11.33 -15.99 12.46
CA ALA A 228 -10.99 -15.72 13.87
C ALA A 228 -9.96 -14.60 14.09
N LYS A 229 -9.07 -14.36 13.12
CA LYS A 229 -8.04 -13.29 13.17
C LYS A 229 -8.36 -12.08 12.29
N ALA A 230 -9.49 -12.12 11.60
CA ALA A 230 -9.88 -11.17 10.57
C ALA A 230 -11.13 -10.38 10.96
N CYS A 231 -11.71 -10.58 12.15
CA CYS A 231 -12.90 -9.88 12.60
C CYS A 231 -12.67 -9.09 13.90
N SER A 232 -13.60 -8.20 14.21
CA SER A 232 -13.64 -7.50 15.50
C SER A 232 -13.81 -8.47 16.68
N ALA A 233 -13.47 -8.02 17.88
CA ALA A 233 -13.75 -8.77 19.11
C ALA A 233 -15.26 -9.01 19.28
N ASN A 234 -15.63 -10.21 19.75
CA ASN A 234 -17.02 -10.65 19.95
C ASN A 234 -17.89 -10.67 18.69
N PHE A 235 -17.29 -10.75 17.50
CA PHE A 235 -18.02 -10.86 16.24
C PHE A 235 -18.95 -12.08 16.23
N ASP A 236 -20.22 -11.85 15.94
CA ASP A 236 -21.24 -12.89 15.79
C ASP A 236 -21.81 -12.85 14.36
N PRO A 237 -21.45 -13.79 13.48
CA PRO A 237 -21.83 -13.73 12.07
C PRO A 237 -23.34 -13.80 11.85
N ASP A 238 -24.11 -14.31 12.82
CA ASP A 238 -25.58 -14.39 12.75
C ASP A 238 -26.26 -13.02 12.95
N GLN A 239 -25.60 -12.11 13.67
CA GLN A 239 -26.08 -10.75 13.95
C GLN A 239 -25.35 -9.72 13.10
N ASP A 240 -24.04 -9.80 13.06
CA ASP A 240 -23.17 -8.78 12.50
C ASP A 240 -23.18 -8.77 10.96
N LEU A 241 -23.51 -9.88 10.30
CA LEU A 241 -23.63 -9.91 8.84
C LEU A 241 -25.02 -9.47 8.33
N GLN A 242 -25.87 -8.93 9.20
CA GLN A 242 -27.19 -8.45 8.78
C GLN A 242 -27.12 -7.14 7.99
N ARG A 243 -26.14 -6.28 8.27
CA ARG A 243 -25.99 -4.95 7.63
C ARG A 243 -24.52 -4.74 7.30
N LEU A 244 -24.18 -4.65 6.01
CA LEU A 244 -22.80 -4.60 5.52
C LEU A 244 -22.45 -3.27 4.88
N GLY A 245 -21.29 -2.73 5.25
CA GLY A 245 -20.64 -1.60 4.61
C GLY A 245 -19.30 -2.03 4.01
N VAL A 246 -19.07 -1.84 2.72
CA VAL A 246 -17.79 -2.22 2.07
C VAL A 246 -16.81 -1.04 2.08
N ALA A 247 -15.60 -1.31 2.55
CA ALA A 247 -14.42 -0.44 2.47
C ALA A 247 -13.21 -1.28 2.03
N ASN A 248 -12.18 -0.65 1.48
CA ASN A 248 -11.07 -1.36 0.87
C ASN A 248 -9.74 -0.73 1.31
N GLN A 249 -8.73 -1.57 1.47
CA GLN A 249 -7.34 -1.13 1.46
C GLN A 249 -7.06 -0.47 0.10
N THR A 250 -6.46 0.73 0.13
CA THR A 250 -6.32 1.63 -1.03
C THR A 250 -5.53 1.05 -2.19
N THR A 251 -4.70 0.04 -1.91
CA THR A 251 -3.78 -0.59 -2.85
C THR A 251 -4.26 -1.92 -3.42
N MET A 252 -5.47 -2.40 -3.10
CA MET A 252 -5.98 -3.68 -3.63
C MET A 252 -6.27 -3.62 -5.14
N LEU A 253 -6.43 -4.78 -5.79
CA LEU A 253 -6.88 -4.85 -7.18
C LEU A 253 -8.27 -4.23 -7.33
N LYS A 254 -8.40 -3.29 -8.27
CA LYS A 254 -9.67 -2.58 -8.50
C LYS A 254 -10.76 -3.51 -9.01
N SER A 255 -10.44 -4.38 -9.99
CA SER A 255 -11.38 -5.33 -10.57
C SER A 255 -11.99 -6.26 -9.51
N GLU A 256 -11.15 -6.85 -8.66
CA GLU A 256 -11.57 -7.72 -7.57
C GLU A 256 -12.39 -6.96 -6.52
N THR A 257 -11.95 -5.75 -6.15
CA THR A 257 -12.69 -4.89 -5.22
C THR A 257 -14.13 -4.61 -5.70
N GLU A 258 -14.29 -4.27 -6.98
CA GLU A 258 -15.61 -4.04 -7.56
C GLU A 258 -16.44 -5.33 -7.61
N GLU A 259 -15.81 -6.48 -7.88
CA GLU A 259 -16.50 -7.77 -7.90
C GLU A 259 -17.00 -8.18 -6.51
N ILE A 260 -16.18 -8.01 -5.47
CA ILE A 260 -16.58 -8.21 -4.07
C ILE A 260 -17.75 -7.29 -3.70
N GLY A 261 -17.70 -6.02 -4.10
CA GLY A 261 -18.80 -5.08 -3.90
C GLY A 261 -20.11 -5.56 -4.54
N ARG A 262 -20.07 -5.98 -5.81
CA ARG A 262 -21.22 -6.53 -6.55
C ARG A 262 -21.73 -7.83 -5.95
N LEU A 263 -20.83 -8.69 -5.46
CA LEU A 263 -21.18 -9.94 -4.78
C LEU A 263 -22.00 -9.67 -3.53
N PHE A 264 -21.55 -8.77 -2.65
CA PHE A 264 -22.30 -8.44 -1.44
C PHE A 264 -23.61 -7.70 -1.74
N GLU A 265 -23.63 -6.80 -2.71
CA GLU A 265 -24.86 -6.15 -3.15
C GLU A 265 -25.91 -7.19 -3.58
N ARG A 266 -25.52 -8.13 -4.46
CA ARG A 266 -26.38 -9.22 -4.94
C ARG A 266 -26.82 -10.14 -3.80
N THR A 267 -25.93 -10.42 -2.85
CA THR A 267 -26.21 -11.25 -1.68
C THR A 267 -27.27 -10.62 -0.78
N MET A 268 -27.10 -9.34 -0.44
CA MET A 268 -28.06 -8.60 0.40
C MET A 268 -29.39 -8.40 -0.33
N LEU A 269 -29.35 -8.15 -1.64
CA LEU A 269 -30.55 -8.07 -2.48
C LEU A 269 -31.33 -9.39 -2.48
N ARG A 270 -30.64 -10.54 -2.58
CA ARG A 270 -31.27 -11.87 -2.54
C ARG A 270 -31.89 -12.17 -1.18
N LYS A 271 -31.25 -11.75 -0.09
CA LYS A 271 -31.72 -12.02 1.28
C LYS A 271 -32.89 -11.13 1.70
N TYR A 272 -32.81 -9.82 1.45
CA TYR A 272 -33.75 -8.83 1.99
C TYR A 272 -34.68 -8.22 0.94
N GLY A 273 -34.39 -8.41 -0.36
CA GLY A 273 -35.14 -7.82 -1.46
C GLY A 273 -34.77 -6.36 -1.74
N PRO A 274 -35.24 -5.80 -2.88
CA PRO A 274 -34.82 -4.48 -3.35
C PRO A 274 -35.29 -3.32 -2.49
N ILE A 275 -36.42 -3.46 -1.79
CA ILE A 275 -37.01 -2.40 -0.96
C ILE A 275 -36.13 -2.13 0.27
N GLU A 276 -35.54 -3.16 0.86
CA GLU A 276 -34.80 -3.07 2.10
C GLU A 276 -33.28 -2.96 1.89
N LEU A 277 -32.79 -3.06 0.64
CA LEU A 277 -31.35 -3.10 0.32
C LEU A 277 -30.56 -1.96 0.98
N ASN A 278 -31.04 -0.71 0.90
CA ASN A 278 -30.34 0.45 1.46
C ASN A 278 -30.22 0.44 2.99
N LYS A 279 -31.02 -0.37 3.69
CA LYS A 279 -30.90 -0.56 5.15
C LYS A 279 -29.84 -1.61 5.50
N HIS A 280 -29.51 -2.47 4.53
CA HIS A 280 -28.70 -3.66 4.71
C HIS A 280 -27.36 -3.62 3.97
N PHE A 281 -27.18 -2.74 2.98
CA PHE A 281 -25.96 -2.63 2.21
C PHE A 281 -25.54 -1.18 1.95
N LEU A 282 -24.26 -0.91 2.16
CA LEU A 282 -23.57 0.32 1.75
C LEU A 282 -22.25 -0.08 1.10
N SER A 283 -21.89 0.58 0.00
CA SER A 283 -20.60 0.36 -0.64
C SER A 283 -19.95 1.67 -1.01
N PHE A 284 -18.66 1.80 -0.71
CA PHE A 284 -17.84 2.94 -1.10
C PHE A 284 -16.57 2.41 -1.74
N ASN A 285 -16.36 2.74 -3.02
CA ASN A 285 -15.06 2.51 -3.62
C ASN A 285 -14.05 3.45 -2.95
N THR A 286 -13.04 2.84 -2.34
CA THR A 286 -12.01 3.49 -1.55
C THR A 286 -10.60 3.18 -2.04
N ILE A 287 -10.47 2.54 -3.21
CA ILE A 287 -9.20 2.46 -3.95
C ILE A 287 -8.74 3.87 -4.29
N CYS A 288 -7.43 4.13 -4.19
CA CYS A 288 -6.89 5.45 -4.51
C CYS A 288 -6.59 5.60 -6.01
N ASP A 289 -6.72 6.82 -6.52
CA ASP A 289 -6.49 7.16 -7.92
C ASP A 289 -5.11 6.68 -8.41
N ALA A 290 -4.07 6.82 -7.58
CA ALA A 290 -2.72 6.42 -7.91
C ALA A 290 -2.55 4.91 -8.15
N THR A 291 -3.32 4.08 -7.45
CA THR A 291 -3.36 2.63 -7.65
C THR A 291 -4.12 2.29 -8.93
N GLU A 292 -5.24 2.95 -9.18
CA GLU A 292 -6.01 2.79 -10.41
C GLU A 292 -5.20 3.15 -11.66
N GLU A 293 -4.56 4.32 -11.67
CA GLU A 293 -3.72 4.78 -12.79
C GLU A 293 -2.59 3.78 -13.10
N ARG A 294 -1.93 3.24 -12.06
CA ARG A 294 -0.85 2.26 -12.23
C ARG A 294 -1.36 0.92 -12.73
N GLN A 295 -2.50 0.44 -12.22
CA GLN A 295 -3.12 -0.78 -12.74
C GLN A 295 -3.52 -0.60 -14.21
N GLN A 296 -4.10 0.55 -14.58
CA GLN A 296 -4.46 0.84 -15.96
C GLN A 296 -3.24 0.93 -16.88
N ALA A 297 -2.18 1.63 -16.46
CA ALA A 297 -0.93 1.69 -17.21
C ALA A 297 -0.27 0.31 -17.33
N MET A 298 -0.39 -0.52 -16.30
CA MET A 298 0.07 -1.90 -16.33
C MET A 298 -0.73 -2.76 -17.31
N PHE A 299 -2.07 -2.64 -17.33
CA PHE A 299 -2.90 -3.32 -18.31
C PHE A 299 -2.54 -2.93 -19.74
N SER A 300 -2.30 -1.64 -20.00
CA SER A 300 -1.81 -1.18 -21.31
C SER A 300 -0.43 -1.76 -21.64
N LEU A 301 0.48 -1.82 -20.66
CA LEU A 301 1.83 -2.34 -20.86
C LEU A 301 1.85 -3.84 -21.18
N VAL A 302 1.02 -4.65 -20.52
CA VAL A 302 0.98 -6.11 -20.76
C VAL A 302 0.26 -6.49 -22.06
N ASP A 303 -0.41 -5.56 -22.72
CA ASP A 303 -0.98 -5.78 -24.05
C ASP A 303 0.06 -5.54 -25.18
N GLU A 304 1.27 -5.04 -24.84
CA GLU A 304 2.40 -4.88 -25.75
C GLU A 304 3.16 -6.21 -25.97
N PRO A 305 3.90 -6.37 -27.09
CA PRO A 305 4.69 -7.57 -27.36
C PRO A 305 6.00 -7.59 -26.54
N LEU A 306 5.90 -7.99 -25.27
CA LEU A 306 7.00 -8.08 -24.33
C LEU A 306 7.55 -9.51 -24.21
N ASP A 307 8.88 -9.65 -24.11
CA ASP A 307 9.53 -10.93 -23.80
C ASP A 307 9.53 -11.21 -22.29
N LEU A 308 9.69 -10.16 -21.49
CA LEU A 308 9.65 -10.21 -20.04
C LEU A 308 9.28 -8.86 -19.44
N LEU A 309 8.94 -8.86 -18.16
CA LEU A 309 8.58 -7.67 -17.40
C LEU A 309 9.36 -7.59 -16.09
N VAL A 310 9.82 -6.39 -15.73
CA VAL A 310 10.45 -6.11 -14.44
C VAL A 310 9.53 -5.19 -13.63
N VAL A 311 9.07 -5.67 -12.48
CA VAL A 311 8.24 -4.92 -11.53
C VAL A 311 9.12 -4.48 -10.36
N ILE A 312 9.28 -3.16 -10.17
CA ILE A 312 10.22 -2.62 -9.20
C ILE A 312 9.47 -2.11 -7.95
N GLY A 313 9.93 -2.53 -6.76
CA GLY A 313 9.49 -1.98 -5.48
C GLY A 313 9.64 -2.97 -4.32
N GLY A 314 9.45 -2.51 -3.08
CA GLY A 314 9.62 -3.35 -1.88
C GLY A 314 8.72 -4.60 -1.89
N PHE A 315 9.20 -5.73 -1.35
CA PHE A 315 8.46 -7.01 -1.33
C PHE A 315 7.23 -7.01 -0.41
N ASN A 316 7.12 -6.04 0.49
CA ASN A 316 5.97 -5.80 1.37
C ASN A 316 4.94 -4.82 0.76
N SER A 317 5.23 -4.21 -0.40
CA SER A 317 4.31 -3.28 -1.06
C SER A 317 3.18 -4.02 -1.76
N SER A 318 1.95 -3.93 -1.22
CA SER A 318 0.78 -4.56 -1.86
C SER A 318 0.55 -4.07 -3.28
N ASN A 319 0.69 -2.76 -3.53
CA ASN A 319 0.55 -2.20 -4.89
C ASN A 319 1.55 -2.85 -5.86
N THR A 320 2.80 -3.06 -5.44
CA THR A 320 3.82 -3.68 -6.30
C THR A 320 3.49 -5.14 -6.60
N THR A 321 3.05 -5.91 -5.60
CA THR A 321 2.61 -7.30 -5.81
C THR A 321 1.46 -7.40 -6.81
N HIS A 322 0.46 -6.53 -6.73
CA HIS A 322 -0.67 -6.54 -7.66
C HIS A 322 -0.25 -6.21 -9.11
N LEU A 323 0.76 -5.37 -9.32
CA LEU A 323 1.32 -5.14 -10.67
C LEU A 323 1.95 -6.42 -11.23
N GLN A 324 2.63 -7.22 -10.39
CA GLN A 324 3.17 -8.51 -10.77
C GLN A 324 2.06 -9.53 -11.08
N GLU A 325 1.00 -9.56 -10.27
CA GLU A 325 -0.19 -10.41 -10.50
C GLU A 325 -0.82 -10.15 -11.87
N ILE A 326 -0.94 -8.87 -12.27
CA ILE A 326 -1.44 -8.49 -13.60
C ILE A 326 -0.56 -9.09 -14.70
N ALA A 327 0.77 -8.98 -14.61
CA ALA A 327 1.68 -9.57 -15.60
C ALA A 327 1.54 -11.09 -15.70
N ILE A 328 1.50 -11.78 -14.57
CA ILE A 328 1.38 -13.24 -14.51
C ILE A 328 0.03 -13.70 -15.07
N SER A 329 -1.06 -12.97 -14.79
CA SER A 329 -2.39 -13.27 -15.33
C SER A 329 -2.46 -13.24 -16.86
N ARG A 330 -1.53 -12.51 -17.50
CA ARG A 330 -1.37 -12.45 -18.96
C ARG A 330 -0.33 -13.42 -19.51
N GLY A 331 0.25 -14.27 -18.66
CA GLY A 331 1.26 -15.25 -19.06
C GLY A 331 2.63 -14.63 -19.37
N ILE A 332 2.87 -13.37 -19.00
CA ILE A 332 4.16 -12.69 -19.22
C ILE A 332 5.10 -13.06 -18.08
N ARG A 333 6.33 -13.45 -18.44
CA ARG A 333 7.40 -13.72 -17.47
C ARG A 333 7.74 -12.43 -16.72
N SER A 334 7.59 -12.44 -15.40
CA SER A 334 7.64 -11.23 -14.58
C SER A 334 8.58 -11.36 -13.37
N PHE A 335 9.44 -10.37 -13.20
CA PHE A 335 10.46 -10.30 -12.16
C PHE A 335 10.17 -9.17 -11.18
N HIS A 336 9.73 -9.50 -9.95
CA HIS A 336 9.62 -8.53 -8.87
C HIS A 336 10.97 -8.37 -8.16
N ILE A 337 11.56 -7.17 -8.25
CA ILE A 337 12.80 -6.78 -7.57
C ILE A 337 12.59 -5.55 -6.68
N ASP A 338 13.26 -5.50 -5.54
CA ASP A 338 13.23 -4.37 -4.60
C ASP A 338 14.36 -3.37 -4.79
N THR A 339 15.45 -3.79 -5.44
CA THR A 339 16.66 -2.98 -5.65
C THR A 339 17.39 -3.35 -6.95
N PRO A 340 18.14 -2.44 -7.60
CA PRO A 340 18.84 -2.71 -8.86
C PRO A 340 19.92 -3.80 -8.75
N GLU A 341 20.51 -3.98 -7.57
CA GLU A 341 21.55 -4.99 -7.28
C GLU A 341 21.03 -6.43 -7.40
N ARG A 342 19.71 -6.60 -7.50
CA ARG A 342 19.11 -7.89 -7.84
C ARG A 342 19.47 -8.37 -9.23
N ILE A 343 19.83 -7.47 -10.15
CA ILE A 343 20.30 -7.81 -11.49
C ILE A 343 21.82 -7.92 -11.43
N GLY A 344 22.32 -9.14 -11.54
CA GLY A 344 23.75 -9.46 -11.54
C GLY A 344 24.37 -9.29 -12.92
N ASP A 345 25.65 -8.90 -12.94
CA ASP A 345 26.41 -8.61 -14.17
C ASP A 345 26.63 -9.86 -15.08
N ASN A 346 26.28 -11.05 -14.60
CA ASN A 346 26.40 -12.33 -15.30
C ASN A 346 25.07 -12.81 -15.91
N ASN A 347 24.18 -11.88 -16.30
CA ASN A 347 22.82 -12.17 -16.77
C ASN A 347 22.03 -13.05 -15.79
N SER A 348 22.14 -12.75 -14.49
CA SER A 348 21.30 -13.36 -13.45
C SER A 348 20.40 -12.33 -12.80
N ILE A 349 19.27 -12.78 -12.28
CA ILE A 349 18.33 -11.93 -11.54
C ILE A 349 17.85 -12.65 -10.29
N GLN A 350 18.02 -12.01 -9.14
CA GLN A 350 17.40 -12.45 -7.89
C GLN A 350 16.05 -11.75 -7.73
N HIS A 351 14.96 -12.47 -7.89
CA HIS A 351 13.62 -11.89 -7.84
C HIS A 351 12.72 -12.66 -6.88
N LYS A 352 11.56 -12.07 -6.57
CA LYS A 352 10.50 -12.74 -5.84
C LYS A 352 9.44 -13.25 -6.82
N PRO A 353 9.28 -14.56 -7.04
CA PRO A 353 8.11 -15.08 -7.72
C PRO A 353 6.85 -14.86 -6.88
N LEU A 354 5.69 -14.80 -7.52
CA LEU A 354 4.44 -14.53 -6.82
C LEU A 354 4.11 -15.63 -5.82
N GLY A 355 3.98 -15.26 -4.54
CA GLY A 355 3.69 -16.22 -3.46
C GLY A 355 4.87 -17.09 -3.02
N GLU A 356 6.07 -16.87 -3.58
CA GLU A 356 7.27 -17.67 -3.28
C GLU A 356 8.37 -16.81 -2.63
N ASP A 357 9.39 -17.50 -2.11
CA ASP A 357 10.60 -16.87 -1.59
C ASP A 357 11.54 -16.41 -2.71
N LEU A 358 12.54 -15.61 -2.35
CA LEU A 358 13.52 -15.11 -3.31
C LEU A 358 14.24 -16.25 -4.03
N PHE A 359 14.27 -16.16 -5.35
CA PHE A 359 14.90 -17.11 -6.25
C PHE A 359 15.88 -16.40 -7.17
N ILE A 360 17.00 -17.05 -7.48
CA ILE A 360 17.98 -16.56 -8.45
C ILE A 360 17.78 -17.31 -9.75
N GLU A 361 17.41 -16.57 -10.80
CA GLU A 361 17.32 -17.11 -12.14
C GLU A 361 18.55 -16.68 -12.97
N SER A 362 19.19 -17.65 -13.63
CA SER A 362 20.33 -17.41 -14.52
C SER A 362 19.86 -17.35 -15.97
N ASN A 363 20.57 -16.59 -16.81
CA ASN A 363 20.24 -16.35 -18.21
C ASN A 363 18.81 -15.80 -18.39
N PHE A 364 18.45 -14.83 -17.56
CA PHE A 364 17.08 -14.33 -17.57
C PHE A 364 16.77 -13.49 -18.81
N LEU A 365 17.74 -12.74 -19.34
CA LEU A 365 17.62 -12.07 -20.63
C LEU A 365 17.87 -13.07 -21.77
N PRO A 366 16.94 -13.23 -22.73
CA PRO A 366 17.17 -14.03 -23.92
C PRO A 366 18.25 -13.42 -24.83
N ALA A 367 18.82 -14.26 -25.69
CA ALA A 367 19.70 -13.83 -26.78
C ALA A 367 18.90 -13.15 -27.91
N GLY A 368 19.55 -12.25 -28.66
CA GLY A 368 18.91 -11.47 -29.71
C GLY A 368 18.19 -10.22 -29.20
N SER A 369 17.34 -9.62 -30.04
CA SER A 369 16.52 -8.47 -29.64
C SER A 369 15.59 -8.86 -28.49
N VAL A 370 15.48 -7.98 -27.49
CA VAL A 370 14.66 -8.22 -26.30
C VAL A 370 13.79 -7.01 -25.97
N ASN A 371 12.51 -7.25 -25.81
CA ASN A 371 11.49 -6.30 -25.41
C ASN A 371 11.19 -6.46 -23.92
N VAL A 372 11.61 -5.49 -23.11
CA VAL A 372 11.43 -5.50 -21.66
C VAL A 372 10.40 -4.47 -21.25
N GLY A 373 9.30 -4.94 -20.64
CA GLY A 373 8.37 -4.06 -19.95
C GLY A 373 8.92 -3.69 -18.57
N ILE A 374 8.81 -2.43 -18.17
CA ILE A 374 9.22 -1.99 -16.82
C ILE A 374 8.10 -1.17 -16.19
N THR A 375 7.78 -1.49 -14.94
CA THR A 375 6.90 -0.69 -14.10
C THR A 375 7.45 -0.61 -12.68
N SER A 376 6.87 0.25 -11.85
CA SER A 376 7.22 0.30 -10.45
C SER A 376 6.02 0.64 -9.55
N GLY A 377 6.09 0.15 -8.32
CA GLY A 377 5.08 0.46 -7.31
C GLY A 377 5.10 1.92 -6.87
N ALA A 378 3.99 2.36 -6.27
CA ALA A 378 3.78 3.74 -5.80
C ALA A 378 4.80 4.28 -4.78
N SER A 379 5.63 3.40 -4.21
CA SER A 379 6.69 3.71 -3.24
C SER A 379 8.10 3.68 -3.86
N THR A 380 8.25 3.57 -5.18
CA THR A 380 9.56 3.41 -5.83
C THR A 380 10.03 4.72 -6.45
N PRO A 381 11.23 5.24 -6.11
CA PRO A 381 11.79 6.42 -6.75
C PRO A 381 12.13 6.21 -8.23
N ASP A 382 12.05 7.27 -9.04
CA ASP A 382 12.46 7.25 -10.47
C ASP A 382 13.93 6.85 -10.62
N ARG A 383 14.80 7.28 -9.70
CA ARG A 383 16.22 6.90 -9.68
C ARG A 383 16.47 5.40 -9.58
N VAL A 384 15.62 4.67 -8.84
CA VAL A 384 15.75 3.20 -8.74
C VAL A 384 15.39 2.56 -10.09
N VAL A 385 14.37 3.09 -10.77
CA VAL A 385 13.98 2.63 -12.11
C VAL A 385 15.09 2.89 -13.13
N GLU A 386 15.72 4.07 -13.09
CA GLU A 386 16.89 4.40 -13.91
C GLU A 386 18.03 3.39 -13.72
N HIS A 387 18.41 3.10 -12.48
CA HIS A 387 19.50 2.16 -12.23
C HIS A 387 19.19 0.74 -12.72
N VAL A 388 17.92 0.30 -12.64
CA VAL A 388 17.48 -0.98 -13.23
C VAL A 388 17.63 -0.95 -14.75
N ILE A 389 17.20 0.13 -15.41
CA ILE A 389 17.37 0.30 -16.86
C ILE A 389 18.85 0.27 -17.22
N GLN A 390 19.72 0.94 -16.45
CA GLN A 390 21.16 0.94 -16.70
C GLN A 390 21.75 -0.47 -16.59
N LYS A 391 21.36 -1.25 -15.58
CA LYS A 391 21.78 -2.66 -15.46
C LYS A 391 21.36 -3.50 -16.69
N LEU A 392 20.15 -3.26 -17.21
CA LEU A 392 19.69 -3.94 -18.42
C LEU A 392 20.46 -3.49 -19.66
N ILE A 393 20.78 -2.19 -19.79
CA ILE A 393 21.64 -1.67 -20.85
C ILE A 393 23.00 -2.37 -20.81
N ASP A 394 23.65 -2.39 -19.65
CA ASP A 394 24.99 -2.97 -19.49
C ASP A 394 25.03 -4.46 -19.88
N LEU A 395 23.96 -5.22 -19.60
CA LEU A 395 23.82 -6.64 -19.99
C LEU A 395 23.44 -6.87 -21.45
N THR A 396 23.10 -5.81 -22.18
CA THR A 396 22.63 -5.87 -23.57
C THR A 396 23.48 -5.05 -24.54
N SER A 397 24.52 -4.37 -24.03
CA SER A 397 25.60 -3.75 -24.79
C SER A 397 26.57 -4.80 -25.32
N ASP A 398 26.17 -5.50 -26.38
CA ASP A 398 27.06 -6.30 -27.25
C ASP A 398 27.30 -5.60 -28.59
#